data_AF-A0A8J7K013-F1
#
_entry.id   AF-A0A8J7K013-F1
#
_cell.length_a   1.000
_cell.length_b   1.000
_cell.length_c   1.000
_cell.angle_alpha   90.00
_cell.angle_beta   90.00
_cell.angle_gamma   90.00
#
_symmetry.space_group_name_H-M   'P 1'
#
loop_
_entity.id
_entity.type
_entity.pdbx_description
1 polymer ?
#
loop_
_entity_poly.entity_id
_entity_poly.type
_entity_poly.pdbx_seq_one_letter_code
_entity_poly.pdbx_strand_id
1 'polypeptide(L)'
;MKHSLQLGYKWDLLNILLLLLITSFALSKPAIKFVSDGVENISEINNSYTRKLNDLFANNYSIGVLAICAAEGNCTIDGKKTSLYYYHLDPGNRIGNRGWCSDQGRGGTNLENADALCLKRTKSRIPRLANKLQIAGINPEQNIEAFINNLDQWNQASPRVSDAFPKRYADALKKGLKSKEAILWARVEAFRKSNGELEAGNSRVGLFSICANSQNTYYTAKLQQYSMWSERWRWNCIALDQRRRLEAINQVLMRN
;
A
#
# COMPACT_ATOMS: atom_id res chain seq x y z
N MET A 1 -23.36 8.17 64.02
CA MET A 1 -21.99 8.67 63.80
C MET A 1 -21.71 8.79 62.30
N LYS A 2 -22.10 9.92 61.71
CA LYS A 2 -22.05 10.20 60.27
C LYS A 2 -21.28 11.51 59.98
N HIS A 3 -20.29 11.82 60.83
CA HIS A 3 -19.56 13.10 60.81
C HIS A 3 -18.03 12.98 60.82
N SER A 4 -17.46 11.78 60.70
CA SER A 4 -15.99 11.60 60.66
C SER A 4 -15.42 11.23 59.28
N LEU A 5 -16.26 10.94 58.27
CA LEU A 5 -15.79 10.50 56.94
C LEU A 5 -15.65 11.63 55.90
N GLN A 6 -16.13 12.84 56.18
CA GLN A 6 -16.05 13.97 55.23
C GLN A 6 -14.83 14.88 55.42
N LEU A 7 -14.10 14.80 56.53
CA LEU A 7 -12.92 15.64 56.75
C LEU A 7 -11.65 15.12 56.05
N GLY A 8 -11.43 13.79 55.97
CA GLY A 8 -10.23 13.22 55.35
C GLY A 8 -10.12 13.49 53.85
N TYR A 9 -11.24 13.42 53.12
CA TYR A 9 -11.26 13.57 51.66
C TYR A 9 -10.90 14.99 51.18
N LYS A 10 -11.15 16.01 52.00
CA LYS A 10 -10.83 17.41 51.64
C LYS A 10 -9.36 17.77 51.90
N TRP A 11 -8.72 17.11 52.87
CA TRP A 11 -7.29 17.29 53.15
C TRP A 11 -6.40 16.62 52.10
N ASP A 12 -6.81 15.49 51.53
CA ASP A 12 -6.05 14.80 50.47
C ASP A 12 -6.12 15.54 49.12
N LEU A 13 -7.27 16.10 48.75
CA LEU A 13 -7.41 16.84 47.49
C LEU A 13 -6.59 18.14 47.45
N LEU A 14 -6.48 18.85 48.57
CA LEU A 14 -5.69 20.08 48.65
C LEU A 14 -4.19 19.80 48.55
N ASN A 15 -3.71 18.69 49.13
CA ASN A 15 -2.32 18.26 49.02
C ASN A 15 -1.98 17.75 47.61
N ILE A 16 -2.89 17.05 46.94
CA ILE A 16 -2.71 16.62 45.54
C ILE A 16 -2.69 17.81 44.58
N LEU A 17 -3.54 18.82 44.78
CA LEU A 17 -3.52 20.03 43.96
C LEU A 17 -2.24 20.86 44.19
N LEU A 18 -1.76 20.93 45.43
CA LEU A 18 -0.51 21.64 45.76
C LEU A 18 0.71 20.92 45.16
N LEU A 19 0.74 19.58 45.16
CA LEU A 19 1.79 18.80 44.48
C LEU A 19 1.78 19.01 42.96
N LEU A 20 0.60 19.05 42.32
CA LEU A 20 0.47 19.34 40.90
C LEU A 20 0.94 20.76 40.55
N LEU A 21 0.64 21.75 41.39
CA LEU A 21 1.10 23.15 41.24
C LEU A 21 2.61 23.31 41.42
N ILE A 22 3.22 22.58 42.36
CA ILE A 22 4.69 22.63 42.57
C ILE A 22 5.44 21.92 41.43
N THR A 23 4.89 20.83 40.87
CA THR A 23 5.50 20.16 39.70
C THR A 23 5.36 20.96 38.39
N SER A 24 4.36 21.83 38.28
CA SER A 24 4.16 22.66 37.07
C SER A 24 4.98 23.97 37.08
N PHE A 25 5.49 24.40 38.25
CA PHE A 25 6.43 25.52 38.35
C PHE A 25 7.92 25.11 38.37
N ALA A 26 8.25 23.87 38.73
CA ALA A 26 9.64 23.40 38.75
C ALA A 26 10.15 22.77 37.43
N LEU A 27 9.29 22.64 36.41
CA LEU A 27 9.64 22.10 35.08
C LEU A 27 9.38 23.08 33.92
N SER A 28 9.16 24.36 34.22
CA SER A 28 9.07 25.40 33.19
C SER A 28 10.47 25.83 32.71
N LYS A 29 11.06 24.93 31.91
CA LYS A 29 12.23 25.06 31.00
C LYS A 29 13.61 24.79 31.64
N PRO A 30 14.45 23.90 31.05
CA PRO A 30 14.51 23.55 29.63
C PRO A 30 14.34 22.04 29.38
N ALA A 31 13.11 21.51 29.40
CA ALA A 31 12.80 20.19 28.82
C ALA A 31 12.11 20.28 27.44
N ILE A 32 11.66 21.47 27.04
CA ILE A 32 10.92 21.68 25.78
C ILE A 32 11.85 21.83 24.56
N LYS A 33 13.13 22.14 24.76
CA LYS A 33 14.07 22.32 23.64
C LYS A 33 14.52 21.00 22.99
N PHE A 34 14.47 19.89 23.71
CA PHE A 34 14.83 18.58 23.15
C PHE A 34 13.70 17.92 22.33
N VAL A 35 12.44 18.35 22.54
CA VAL A 35 11.29 17.80 21.81
C VAL A 35 10.98 18.64 20.57
N SER A 36 11.18 19.97 20.57
CA SER A 36 11.02 20.78 19.35
C SER A 36 12.06 20.40 18.29
N ASP A 37 13.33 20.27 18.69
CA ASP A 37 14.43 19.98 17.76
C ASP A 37 14.32 18.55 17.20
N GLY A 38 13.71 17.62 17.96
CA GLY A 38 13.37 16.28 17.49
C GLY A 38 12.17 16.27 16.54
N VAL A 39 11.12 17.04 16.82
CA VAL A 39 9.91 17.12 15.98
C VAL A 39 10.17 17.86 14.67
N GLU A 40 10.95 18.95 14.69
CA GLU A 40 11.37 19.66 13.48
C GLU A 40 12.24 18.77 12.60
N ASN A 41 13.24 18.08 13.16
CA ASN A 41 14.05 17.11 12.40
C ASN A 41 13.22 15.96 11.83
N ILE A 42 12.26 15.40 12.59
CA ILE A 42 11.36 14.35 12.07
C ILE A 42 10.47 14.89 10.95
N SER A 43 9.99 16.14 11.06
CA SER A 43 9.18 16.78 10.01
C SER A 43 9.98 17.04 8.73
N GLU A 44 11.23 17.48 8.85
CA GLU A 44 12.12 17.74 7.72
C GLU A 44 12.58 16.45 7.04
N ILE A 45 12.92 15.43 7.83
CA ILE A 45 13.27 14.10 7.34
C ILE A 45 12.06 13.47 6.61
N ASN A 46 10.85 13.55 7.18
CA ASN A 46 9.63 13.04 6.54
C ASN A 46 9.26 13.83 5.27
N ASN A 47 9.49 15.14 5.24
CA ASN A 47 9.29 15.97 4.05
C ASN A 47 10.31 15.64 2.95
N SER A 48 11.57 15.43 3.32
CA SER A 48 12.62 15.00 2.40
C SER A 48 12.30 13.63 1.79
N TYR A 49 11.88 12.67 2.64
CA TYR A 49 11.45 11.34 2.21
C TYR A 49 10.31 11.42 1.19
N THR A 50 9.31 12.24 1.51
CA THR A 50 8.14 12.39 0.67
C THR A 50 8.50 13.05 -0.67
N ARG A 51 9.48 13.96 -0.71
CA ARG A 51 9.88 14.65 -1.95
C ARG A 51 10.46 13.68 -2.98
N LYS A 52 11.49 12.90 -2.64
CA LYS A 52 12.10 11.95 -3.59
C LYS A 52 11.13 10.86 -4.03
N LEU A 53 10.27 10.39 -3.14
CA LEU A 53 9.22 9.43 -3.51
C LEU A 53 8.17 10.04 -4.44
N ASN A 54 7.90 11.35 -4.35
CA ASN A 54 7.06 12.06 -5.31
C ASN A 54 7.71 12.17 -6.69
N ASP A 55 9.03 12.23 -6.78
CA ASP A 55 9.74 12.31 -8.07
C ASP A 55 9.57 11.04 -8.92
N LEU A 56 9.37 9.88 -8.28
CA LEU A 56 8.98 8.63 -8.95
C LEU A 56 7.66 8.76 -9.72
N PHE A 57 6.83 9.75 -9.37
CA PHE A 57 5.52 10.04 -9.94
C PHE A 57 5.37 11.55 -10.23
N ALA A 58 6.44 12.20 -10.71
CA ALA A 58 6.41 13.62 -11.02
C ALA A 58 5.46 13.93 -12.20
N ASN A 59 5.50 13.10 -13.25
CA ASN A 59 4.72 13.24 -14.48
C ASN A 59 4.42 11.85 -15.11
N ASN A 60 3.71 11.85 -16.25
CA ASN A 60 3.28 10.61 -16.92
C ASN A 60 4.40 9.74 -17.51
N TYR A 61 5.64 10.24 -17.51
CA TYR A 61 6.83 9.55 -17.98
C TYR A 61 7.78 9.17 -16.83
N SER A 62 7.45 9.52 -15.59
CA SER A 62 8.25 9.15 -14.43
C SER A 62 8.29 7.63 -14.24
N ILE A 63 9.40 7.14 -13.70
CA ILE A 63 9.67 5.70 -13.64
C ILE A 63 8.59 4.89 -12.91
N GLY A 64 8.00 5.45 -11.84
CA GLY A 64 6.90 4.81 -11.11
C GLY A 64 5.61 4.72 -11.94
N VAL A 65 5.35 5.72 -12.79
CA VAL A 65 4.21 5.69 -13.73
C VAL A 65 4.44 4.63 -14.80
N LEU A 66 5.63 4.58 -15.40
CA LEU A 66 5.99 3.57 -16.40
C LEU A 66 5.90 2.15 -15.81
N ALA A 67 6.36 1.97 -14.57
CA ALA A 67 6.33 0.69 -13.88
C ALA A 67 4.89 0.19 -13.66
N ILE A 68 3.98 1.06 -13.18
CA ILE A 68 2.56 0.68 -13.01
C ILE A 68 1.89 0.49 -14.38
N CYS A 69 2.21 1.31 -15.38
CA CYS A 69 1.67 1.14 -16.72
C CYS A 69 2.02 -0.23 -17.32
N ALA A 70 3.28 -0.67 -17.13
CA ALA A 70 3.73 -1.99 -17.53
C ALA A 70 3.05 -3.11 -16.71
N ALA A 71 2.89 -2.91 -15.40
CA ALA A 71 2.19 -3.87 -14.53
C ALA A 71 0.72 -4.08 -14.92
N GLU A 72 0.02 -3.02 -15.33
CA GLU A 72 -1.33 -3.10 -15.90
C GLU A 72 -1.35 -3.79 -17.27
N GLY A 73 -0.24 -3.78 -18.01
CA GLY A 73 -0.18 -4.19 -19.41
C GLY A 73 -0.60 -3.09 -20.40
N ASN A 74 -0.84 -1.88 -19.91
CA ASN A 74 -1.15 -0.70 -20.73
C ASN A 74 0.10 -0.15 -21.42
N CYS A 75 1.29 -0.42 -20.87
CA CYS A 75 2.56 -0.14 -21.53
C CYS A 75 3.38 -1.42 -21.66
N THR A 76 4.24 -1.45 -22.66
CA THR A 76 5.40 -2.34 -22.67
C THR A 76 6.46 -1.85 -21.67
N ILE A 77 7.47 -2.68 -21.39
CA ILE A 77 8.55 -2.33 -20.47
C ILE A 77 9.45 -1.17 -20.95
N ASP A 78 9.42 -0.82 -22.24
CA ASP A 78 10.06 0.38 -22.81
C ASP A 78 9.12 1.60 -22.85
N GLY A 79 7.95 1.51 -22.21
CA GLY A 79 7.01 2.63 -22.08
C GLY A 79 6.13 2.87 -23.30
N LYS A 80 6.19 2.02 -24.34
CA LYS A 80 5.28 2.13 -25.48
C LYS A 80 3.88 1.70 -25.06
N LYS A 81 2.89 2.50 -25.44
CA LYS A 81 1.47 2.24 -25.13
C LYS A 81 0.99 1.01 -25.93
N THR A 82 0.29 0.11 -25.26
CA THR A 82 -0.38 -1.03 -25.89
C THR A 82 -1.80 -0.66 -26.28
N SER A 83 -2.54 -1.57 -26.94
CA SER A 83 -3.97 -1.36 -27.20
C SER A 83 -4.79 -1.16 -25.92
N LEU A 84 -4.38 -1.79 -24.80
CA LEU A 84 -5.09 -1.72 -23.51
C LEU A 84 -5.08 -0.31 -22.91
N TYR A 85 -4.04 0.48 -23.18
CA TYR A 85 -3.96 1.89 -22.74
C TYR A 85 -5.12 2.73 -23.28
N TYR A 86 -5.51 2.50 -24.54
CA TYR A 86 -6.52 3.33 -25.20
C TYR A 86 -7.93 2.99 -24.73
N TYR A 87 -8.22 1.69 -24.59
CA TYR A 87 -9.46 1.20 -24.03
C TYR A 87 -9.43 -0.32 -23.85
N HIS A 88 -9.95 -0.81 -22.73
CA HIS A 88 -10.35 -2.21 -22.58
C HIS A 88 -11.48 -2.36 -21.56
N LEU A 89 -12.21 -3.47 -21.63
CA LEU A 89 -13.17 -3.82 -20.58
C LEU A 89 -12.49 -4.66 -19.51
N ASP A 90 -12.68 -4.29 -18.25
CA ASP A 90 -12.23 -5.06 -17.12
C ASP A 90 -12.91 -6.45 -17.12
N PRO A 91 -12.15 -7.56 -17.09
CA PRO A 91 -12.74 -8.89 -17.11
C PRO A 91 -13.52 -9.22 -15.83
N GLY A 92 -13.22 -8.57 -14.71
CA GLY A 92 -13.84 -8.80 -13.41
C GLY A 92 -15.13 -8.01 -13.16
N ASN A 93 -15.32 -6.84 -13.79
CA ASN A 93 -16.53 -6.01 -13.59
C ASN A 93 -17.14 -5.39 -14.86
N ARG A 94 -16.54 -5.59 -16.04
CA ARG A 94 -17.01 -5.08 -17.35
C ARG A 94 -17.02 -3.56 -17.49
N ILE A 95 -16.32 -2.83 -16.63
CA ILE A 95 -16.16 -1.38 -16.73
C ILE A 95 -15.04 -1.05 -17.73
N GLY A 96 -15.23 0.02 -18.50
CA GLY A 96 -14.22 0.52 -19.44
C GLY A 96 -13.05 1.19 -18.73
N ASN A 97 -11.84 0.69 -19.02
CA ASN A 97 -10.57 1.18 -18.50
C ASN A 97 -9.80 1.95 -19.58
N ARG A 98 -9.10 3.02 -19.20
CA ARG A 98 -8.23 3.82 -20.07
C ARG A 98 -7.03 4.38 -19.32
N GLY A 99 -6.00 4.80 -20.05
CA GLY A 99 -4.81 5.44 -19.50
C GLY A 99 -3.87 4.47 -18.80
N TRP A 100 -2.76 4.99 -18.29
CA TRP A 100 -1.67 4.14 -17.78
C TRP A 100 -2.09 3.27 -16.58
N CYS A 101 -2.99 3.77 -15.72
CA CYS A 101 -3.41 3.06 -14.51
C CYS A 101 -4.70 2.24 -14.66
N SER A 102 -5.22 2.06 -15.88
CA SER A 102 -6.53 1.44 -16.12
C SER A 102 -7.65 2.19 -15.38
N ASP A 103 -7.77 3.49 -15.62
CA ASP A 103 -8.82 4.30 -15.01
C ASP A 103 -10.21 3.86 -15.47
N GLN A 104 -11.01 3.41 -14.50
CA GLN A 104 -12.40 2.94 -14.64
C GLN A 104 -13.40 4.09 -14.89
N GLY A 105 -13.11 4.96 -15.86
CA GLY A 105 -14.02 6.00 -16.34
C GLY A 105 -14.10 7.30 -15.52
N ARG A 106 -13.22 7.51 -14.53
CA ARG A 106 -13.16 8.77 -13.75
C ARG A 106 -12.71 9.94 -14.61
N GLY A 107 -11.84 9.69 -15.59
CA GLY A 107 -11.42 10.66 -16.61
C GLY A 107 -12.41 10.84 -17.76
N GLY A 108 -13.57 10.17 -17.70
CA GLY A 108 -14.52 10.11 -18.81
C GLY A 108 -13.94 9.38 -20.02
N THR A 109 -14.12 9.96 -21.21
CA THR A 109 -13.63 9.41 -22.48
C THR A 109 -12.29 10.01 -22.94
N ASN A 110 -11.72 10.95 -22.20
CA ASN A 110 -10.46 11.61 -22.53
C ASN A 110 -9.27 10.93 -21.82
N LEU A 111 -8.25 10.54 -22.60
CA LEU A 111 -7.07 9.83 -22.10
C LEU A 111 -6.17 10.70 -21.21
N GLU A 112 -6.01 11.97 -21.54
CA GLU A 112 -5.20 12.92 -20.77
C GLU A 112 -5.82 13.15 -19.38
N ASN A 113 -7.15 13.25 -19.32
CA ASN A 113 -7.89 13.32 -18.06
C ASN A 113 -7.75 12.04 -17.24
N ALA A 114 -7.84 10.87 -17.88
CA ALA A 114 -7.63 9.59 -17.22
C ALA A 114 -6.23 9.51 -16.60
N ASP A 115 -5.20 9.84 -17.36
CA ASP A 115 -3.80 9.85 -16.89
C ASP A 115 -3.57 10.88 -15.77
N ALA A 116 -4.12 12.08 -15.90
CA ALA A 116 -3.99 13.13 -14.89
C ALA A 116 -4.66 12.75 -13.56
N LEU A 117 -5.85 12.13 -13.61
CA LEU A 117 -6.53 11.64 -12.42
C LEU A 117 -5.81 10.44 -11.79
N CYS A 118 -5.30 9.51 -12.60
CA CYS A 118 -4.42 8.42 -12.15
C CYS A 118 -3.21 8.98 -11.39
N LEU A 119 -2.53 9.98 -11.95
CA LEU A 119 -1.35 10.60 -11.35
C LEU A 119 -1.70 11.29 -10.04
N LYS A 120 -2.76 12.12 -10.03
CA LYS A 120 -3.25 12.80 -8.83
C LYS A 120 -3.58 11.81 -7.71
N ARG A 121 -4.29 10.72 -8.02
CA ARG A 121 -4.69 9.69 -7.03
C ARG A 121 -3.49 8.90 -6.51
N THR A 122 -2.50 8.66 -7.36
CA THR A 122 -1.28 7.94 -6.96
C THR A 122 -0.45 8.81 -6.02
N LYS A 123 -0.22 10.07 -6.39
CA LYS A 123 0.51 11.04 -5.56
C LYS A 123 -0.16 11.27 -4.20
N SER A 124 -1.50 11.36 -4.16
CA SER A 124 -2.22 11.54 -2.88
C SER A 124 -2.05 10.36 -1.91
N ARG A 125 -1.66 9.19 -2.42
CA ARG A 125 -1.44 7.98 -1.60
C ARG A 125 -0.01 7.85 -1.07
N ILE A 126 0.96 8.52 -1.70
CA ILE A 126 2.40 8.45 -1.36
C ILE A 126 2.65 8.67 0.15
N PRO A 127 2.20 9.77 0.79
CA PRO A 127 2.55 10.03 2.19
C PRO A 127 2.09 8.93 3.13
N ARG A 128 0.89 8.38 2.90
CA ARG A 128 0.33 7.32 3.74
C ARG A 128 1.10 6.02 3.63
N LEU A 129 1.41 5.58 2.41
CA LEU A 129 2.10 4.31 2.20
C LEU A 129 3.58 4.38 2.59
N ALA A 130 4.23 5.52 2.36
CA ALA A 130 5.58 5.78 2.87
C ALA A 130 5.62 5.68 4.40
N ASN A 131 4.70 6.36 5.10
CA ASN A 131 4.60 6.29 6.56
C ASN A 131 4.32 4.86 7.06
N LYS A 132 3.47 4.10 6.37
CA LYS A 132 3.19 2.70 6.75
C LYS A 132 4.40 1.78 6.58
N LEU A 133 5.22 1.99 5.55
CA LEU A 133 6.51 1.29 5.41
C LEU A 133 7.47 1.66 6.53
N GLN A 134 7.59 2.95 6.84
CA GLN A 134 8.44 3.43 7.93
C GLN A 134 8.02 2.83 9.28
N ILE A 135 6.72 2.84 9.61
CA ILE A 135 6.18 2.19 10.83
C ILE A 135 6.48 0.69 10.85
N ALA A 136 6.51 0.03 9.69
CA ALA A 136 6.91 -1.37 9.56
C ALA A 136 8.43 -1.59 9.61
N GLY A 137 9.22 -0.54 9.86
CA GLY A 137 10.68 -0.59 9.93
C GLY A 137 11.38 -0.63 8.58
N ILE A 138 10.68 -0.28 7.50
CA ILE A 138 11.18 -0.31 6.13
C ILE A 138 11.38 1.12 5.64
N ASN A 139 12.59 1.48 5.25
CA ASN A 139 12.86 2.76 4.60
C ASN A 139 12.38 2.69 3.12
N PRO A 140 11.34 3.44 2.72
CA PRO A 140 10.82 3.39 1.36
C PRO A 140 11.81 3.87 0.29
N GLU A 141 12.70 4.82 0.60
CA GLU A 141 13.72 5.29 -0.36
C GLU A 141 14.82 4.28 -0.64
N GLN A 142 15.12 3.43 0.34
CA GLN A 142 16.08 2.34 0.17
C GLN A 142 15.42 1.09 -0.42
N ASN A 143 14.08 1.09 -0.55
CA ASN A 143 13.27 -0.05 -1.00
C ASN A 143 12.29 0.39 -2.09
N ILE A 144 12.79 1.10 -3.12
CA ILE A 144 11.98 1.69 -4.20
C ILE A 144 11.09 0.65 -4.89
N GLU A 145 11.60 -0.55 -5.18
CA GLU A 145 10.82 -1.62 -5.81
C GLU A 145 9.63 -2.03 -4.93
N ALA A 146 9.83 -2.22 -3.62
CA ALA A 146 8.77 -2.54 -2.69
C ALA A 146 7.76 -1.39 -2.55
N PHE A 147 8.23 -0.14 -2.56
CA PHE A 147 7.37 1.05 -2.52
C PHE A 147 6.48 1.17 -3.76
N ILE A 148 7.03 1.00 -4.97
CA ILE A 148 6.26 1.03 -6.21
C ILE A 148 5.26 -0.13 -6.25
N ASN A 149 5.66 -1.34 -5.82
CA ASN A 149 4.74 -2.47 -5.68
C ASN A 149 3.60 -2.18 -4.68
N ASN A 150 3.87 -1.41 -3.61
CA ASN A 150 2.82 -1.00 -2.68
C ASN A 150 1.80 -0.04 -3.33
N LEU A 151 2.27 0.92 -4.14
CA LEU A 151 1.42 1.84 -4.88
C LEU A 151 0.65 1.15 -6.01
N ASP A 152 1.28 0.20 -6.70
CA ASP A 152 0.62 -0.65 -7.68
C ASP A 152 -0.52 -1.46 -7.04
N GLN A 153 -0.31 -1.99 -5.84
CA GLN A 153 -1.36 -2.65 -5.05
C GLN A 153 -2.54 -1.72 -4.74
N TRP A 154 -2.26 -0.43 -4.49
CA TRP A 154 -3.30 0.59 -4.34
C TRP A 154 -4.05 0.85 -5.65
N ASN A 155 -3.36 0.75 -6.79
CA ASN A 155 -4.00 0.89 -8.08
C ASN A 155 -4.98 -0.27 -8.37
N GLN A 156 -4.59 -1.47 -7.97
CA GLN A 156 -5.29 -2.71 -8.31
C GLN A 156 -6.46 -3.04 -7.37
N ALA A 157 -6.32 -2.75 -6.08
CA ALA A 157 -7.19 -3.29 -5.04
C ALA A 157 -7.69 -2.21 -4.07
N SER A 158 -8.61 -2.61 -3.19
CA SER A 158 -9.13 -1.71 -2.17
C SER A 158 -8.01 -1.17 -1.25
N PRO A 159 -8.19 0.02 -0.63
CA PRO A 159 -7.19 0.60 0.24
C PRO A 159 -6.73 -0.33 1.39
N ARG A 160 -7.59 -1.26 1.83
CA ARG A 160 -7.25 -2.28 2.83
C ARG A 160 -6.03 -3.11 2.43
N VAL A 161 -5.96 -3.51 1.16
CA VAL A 161 -4.91 -4.40 0.65
C VAL A 161 -3.58 -3.65 0.60
N SER A 162 -3.55 -2.46 0.01
CA SER A 162 -2.32 -1.65 -0.02
C SER A 162 -1.87 -1.21 1.37
N ASP A 163 -2.79 -0.95 2.29
CA ASP A 163 -2.45 -0.61 3.68
C ASP A 163 -1.88 -1.77 4.50
N ALA A 164 -2.17 -3.02 4.10
CA ALA A 164 -1.66 -4.22 4.74
C ALA A 164 -0.26 -4.60 4.24
N PHE A 165 0.06 -4.29 2.98
CA PHE A 165 1.32 -4.67 2.33
C PHE A 165 2.57 -4.35 3.17
N PRO A 166 2.76 -3.15 3.76
CA PRO A 166 3.98 -2.83 4.51
C PRO A 166 4.28 -3.80 5.66
N LYS A 167 3.25 -4.13 6.45
CA LYS A 167 3.38 -5.12 7.53
C LYS A 167 3.69 -6.50 6.96
N ARG A 168 3.04 -6.91 5.87
CA ARG A 168 3.29 -8.21 5.24
C ARG A 168 4.70 -8.31 4.67
N TYR A 169 5.24 -7.21 4.13
CA TYR A 169 6.62 -7.17 3.65
C TYR A 169 7.61 -7.30 4.80
N ALA A 170 7.40 -6.59 5.91
CA ALA A 170 8.22 -6.78 7.11
C ALA A 170 8.14 -8.22 7.66
N ASP A 171 6.94 -8.82 7.68
CA ASP A 171 6.75 -10.22 8.10
C ASP A 171 7.47 -11.20 7.16
N ALA A 172 7.48 -10.93 5.84
CA ALA A 172 8.22 -11.73 4.85
C ALA A 172 9.73 -11.68 5.08
N LEU A 173 10.28 -10.48 5.31
CA LEU A 173 11.71 -10.30 5.60
C LEU A 173 12.11 -11.02 6.89
N LYS A 174 11.28 -10.99 7.94
CA LYS A 174 11.49 -11.73 9.19
C LYS A 174 11.48 -13.25 9.00
N LYS A 175 10.78 -13.75 7.98
CA LYS A 175 10.78 -15.16 7.58
C LYS A 175 12.02 -15.55 6.76
N GLY A 176 12.94 -14.61 6.51
CA GLY A 176 14.14 -14.85 5.71
C GLY A 176 13.92 -14.77 4.20
N LEU A 177 12.71 -14.42 3.75
CA LEU A 177 12.44 -14.16 2.33
C LEU A 177 13.19 -12.91 1.90
N LYS A 178 13.70 -12.88 0.67
CA LYS A 178 14.51 -11.76 0.15
C LYS A 178 13.97 -11.24 -1.17
N SER A 179 14.27 -9.98 -1.46
CA SER A 179 14.07 -9.36 -2.78
C SER A 179 12.64 -9.62 -3.32
N LYS A 180 12.53 -10.09 -4.57
CA LYS A 180 11.25 -10.36 -5.24
C LYS A 180 10.37 -11.38 -4.51
N GLU A 181 10.95 -12.35 -3.83
CA GLU A 181 10.17 -13.36 -3.10
C GLU A 181 9.42 -12.72 -1.92
N ALA A 182 10.11 -11.87 -1.16
CA ALA A 182 9.50 -11.14 -0.05
C ALA A 182 8.39 -10.19 -0.54
N ILE A 183 8.62 -9.50 -1.66
CA ILE A 183 7.60 -8.62 -2.26
C ILE A 183 6.40 -9.44 -2.74
N LEU A 184 6.61 -10.52 -3.49
CA LEU A 184 5.52 -11.37 -3.98
C LEU A 184 4.69 -11.92 -2.82
N TRP A 185 5.35 -12.46 -1.78
CA TRP A 185 4.67 -12.95 -0.59
C TRP A 185 3.83 -11.85 0.06
N ALA A 186 4.39 -10.64 0.22
CA ALA A 186 3.68 -9.51 0.80
C ALA A 186 2.48 -9.07 -0.05
N ARG A 187 2.62 -9.07 -1.37
CA ARG A 187 1.53 -8.74 -2.31
C ARG A 187 0.38 -9.75 -2.19
N VAL A 188 0.66 -11.04 -2.03
CA VAL A 188 -0.39 -12.05 -1.87
C VAL A 188 -1.06 -11.93 -0.49
N GLU A 189 -0.25 -11.85 0.57
CA GLU A 189 -0.73 -11.85 1.95
C GLU A 189 -1.43 -10.55 2.37
N ALA A 190 -1.25 -9.49 1.60
CA ALA A 190 -2.02 -8.25 1.74
C ALA A 190 -3.53 -8.47 1.51
N PHE A 191 -3.92 -9.47 0.71
CA PHE A 191 -5.32 -9.83 0.50
C PHE A 191 -5.93 -10.59 1.68
N ARG A 192 -5.12 -11.09 2.63
CA ARG A 192 -5.59 -11.86 3.78
C ARG A 192 -6.37 -10.97 4.77
N LYS A 193 -7.60 -11.37 5.07
CA LYS A 193 -8.49 -10.75 6.06
C LYS A 193 -8.09 -11.11 7.49
N SER A 194 -8.73 -10.44 8.46
CA SER A 194 -8.54 -10.73 9.90
C SER A 194 -8.94 -12.15 10.29
N ASN A 195 -9.95 -12.72 9.62
CA ASN A 195 -10.37 -14.12 9.83
C ASN A 195 -9.44 -15.16 9.18
N GLY A 196 -8.30 -14.74 8.61
CA GLY A 196 -7.31 -15.61 7.99
C GLY A 196 -7.58 -15.98 6.52
N GLU A 197 -8.75 -15.64 5.97
CA GLU A 197 -9.08 -15.97 4.58
C GLU A 197 -8.46 -14.99 3.58
N LEU A 198 -8.06 -15.50 2.41
CA LEU A 198 -7.67 -14.69 1.26
C LEU A 198 -8.91 -14.23 0.49
N GLU A 199 -8.99 -12.93 0.21
CA GLU A 199 -10.12 -12.30 -0.47
C GLU A 199 -9.63 -11.58 -1.72
N ALA A 200 -9.91 -12.15 -2.91
CA ALA A 200 -9.63 -11.52 -4.20
C ALA A 200 -10.79 -11.75 -5.20
N GLY A 201 -12.02 -11.69 -4.71
CA GLY A 201 -13.24 -11.99 -5.47
C GLY A 201 -13.95 -13.26 -5.00
N ASN A 202 -14.85 -13.77 -5.84
CA ASN A 202 -15.60 -15.01 -5.62
C ASN A 202 -15.79 -15.75 -6.95
N SER A 203 -16.70 -16.73 -7.04
CA SER A 203 -16.96 -17.51 -8.25
C SER A 203 -17.55 -16.72 -9.42
N ARG A 204 -18.07 -15.51 -9.18
CA ARG A 204 -18.75 -14.68 -10.18
C ARG A 204 -17.94 -13.45 -10.59
N VAL A 205 -17.20 -12.85 -9.65
CA VAL A 205 -16.48 -11.57 -9.87
C VAL A 205 -15.08 -11.59 -9.26
N GLY A 206 -14.20 -10.74 -9.79
CA GLY A 206 -12.84 -10.56 -9.31
C GLY A 206 -11.85 -11.62 -9.79
N LEU A 207 -10.64 -11.62 -9.23
CA LEU A 207 -9.54 -12.48 -9.69
C LEU A 207 -9.86 -13.97 -9.54
N PHE A 208 -10.57 -14.37 -8.49
CA PHE A 208 -10.93 -15.78 -8.33
C PHE A 208 -11.86 -16.30 -9.43
N SER A 209 -12.79 -15.50 -9.97
CA SER A 209 -13.63 -15.93 -11.10
C SER A 209 -12.80 -16.06 -12.38
N ILE A 210 -11.80 -15.19 -12.57
CA ILE A 210 -10.85 -15.26 -13.69
C ILE A 210 -10.01 -16.55 -13.60
N CYS A 211 -9.49 -16.88 -12.42
CA CYS A 211 -8.70 -18.09 -12.20
C CYS A 211 -9.52 -19.38 -12.34
N ALA A 212 -10.80 -19.35 -11.95
CA ALA A 212 -11.70 -20.50 -12.00
C ALA A 212 -12.34 -20.71 -13.39
N ASN A 213 -12.25 -19.73 -14.29
CA ASN A 213 -12.79 -19.83 -15.64
C ASN A 213 -12.04 -20.93 -16.43
N SER A 214 -12.74 -22.01 -16.78
CA SER A 214 -12.18 -23.15 -17.52
C SER A 214 -11.55 -22.74 -18.85
N GLN A 215 -12.00 -21.64 -19.45
CA GLN A 215 -11.51 -21.20 -20.76
C GLN A 215 -10.23 -20.36 -20.64
N ASN A 216 -9.88 -19.95 -19.43
CA ASN A 216 -8.61 -19.30 -19.15
C ASN A 216 -7.53 -20.35 -18.85
N THR A 217 -6.93 -20.89 -19.91
CA THR A 217 -5.91 -21.95 -19.84
C THR A 217 -4.66 -21.53 -19.07
N TYR A 218 -4.35 -20.23 -19.01
CA TYR A 218 -3.19 -19.72 -18.28
C TYR A 218 -3.26 -20.04 -16.78
N TYR A 219 -4.41 -19.81 -16.15
CA TYR A 219 -4.62 -20.08 -14.73
C TYR A 219 -4.95 -21.54 -14.46
N THR A 220 -5.87 -22.12 -15.22
CA THR A 220 -6.37 -23.49 -14.97
C THR A 220 -5.25 -24.52 -15.05
N ALA A 221 -4.37 -24.45 -16.05
CA ALA A 221 -3.22 -25.35 -16.17
C ALA A 221 -2.22 -25.22 -14.99
N LYS A 222 -2.05 -24.02 -14.42
CA LYS A 222 -1.11 -23.78 -13.30
C LYS A 222 -1.71 -24.08 -11.93
N LEU A 223 -3.04 -24.13 -11.83
CA LEU A 223 -3.76 -24.36 -10.58
C LEU A 223 -4.34 -25.77 -10.46
N GLN A 224 -4.27 -26.59 -11.52
CA GLN A 224 -4.87 -27.94 -11.59
C GLN A 224 -4.45 -28.88 -10.44
N GLN A 225 -3.26 -28.67 -9.88
CA GLN A 225 -2.71 -29.48 -8.78
C GLN A 225 -3.30 -29.14 -7.40
N TYR A 226 -4.07 -28.06 -7.30
CA TYR A 226 -4.70 -27.64 -6.06
C TYR A 226 -6.20 -27.82 -6.14
N SER A 227 -6.81 -28.38 -5.09
CA SER A 227 -8.26 -28.43 -4.97
C SER A 227 -8.83 -27.02 -5.10
N MET A 228 -9.78 -26.84 -6.01
CA MET A 228 -10.40 -25.53 -6.27
C MET A 228 -10.93 -24.93 -4.96
N TRP A 229 -10.73 -23.63 -4.76
CA TRP A 229 -11.11 -22.89 -3.54
C TRP A 229 -10.38 -23.25 -2.25
N SER A 230 -9.46 -24.21 -2.26
CA SER A 230 -8.56 -24.44 -1.12
C SER A 230 -7.68 -23.21 -0.83
N GLU A 231 -7.12 -23.13 0.37
CA GLU A 231 -6.17 -22.07 0.75
C GLU A 231 -5.02 -21.99 -0.25
N ARG A 232 -4.41 -23.14 -0.59
CA ARG A 232 -3.33 -23.22 -1.57
C ARG A 232 -3.77 -22.74 -2.95
N TRP A 233 -4.97 -23.11 -3.40
CA TRP A 233 -5.50 -22.64 -4.68
C TRP A 233 -5.67 -21.12 -4.70
N ARG A 234 -6.30 -20.54 -3.65
CA ARG A 234 -6.52 -19.09 -3.54
C ARG A 234 -5.20 -18.32 -3.50
N TRP A 235 -4.24 -18.80 -2.72
CA TRP A 235 -2.91 -18.20 -2.61
C TRP A 235 -2.22 -18.20 -3.97
N ASN A 236 -2.18 -19.36 -4.64
CA ASN A 236 -1.52 -19.48 -5.94
C ASN A 236 -2.23 -18.70 -7.05
N CYS A 237 -3.56 -18.61 -7.04
CA CYS A 237 -4.31 -17.77 -7.98
C CYS A 237 -3.89 -16.29 -7.86
N ILE A 238 -3.85 -15.76 -6.63
CA ILE A 238 -3.37 -14.39 -6.39
C ILE A 238 -1.91 -14.27 -6.82
N ALA A 239 -1.06 -15.21 -6.41
CA ALA A 239 0.38 -15.18 -6.72
C ALA A 239 0.67 -15.16 -8.22
N LEU A 240 -0.12 -15.85 -9.05
CA LEU A 240 0.07 -15.86 -10.51
C LEU A 240 -0.13 -14.47 -11.13
N ASP A 241 -1.15 -13.74 -10.71
CA ASP A 241 -1.38 -12.36 -11.17
C ASP A 241 -0.34 -11.40 -10.57
N GLN A 242 -0.12 -11.48 -9.26
CA GLN A 242 0.81 -10.59 -8.55
C GLN A 242 2.26 -10.75 -9.04
N ARG A 243 2.67 -11.97 -9.41
CA ARG A 243 4.01 -12.23 -9.96
C ARG A 243 4.20 -11.53 -11.30
N ARG A 244 3.23 -11.61 -12.21
CA ARG A 244 3.28 -10.92 -13.50
C ARG A 244 3.49 -9.41 -13.31
N ARG A 245 2.75 -8.81 -12.37
CA ARG A 245 2.84 -7.36 -12.07
C ARG A 245 4.20 -6.99 -11.46
N LEU A 246 4.66 -7.77 -10.48
CA LEU A 246 5.98 -7.61 -9.87
C LEU A 246 7.10 -7.70 -10.92
N GLU A 247 7.04 -8.69 -11.81
CA GLU A 247 8.04 -8.88 -12.86
C GLU A 247 8.07 -7.69 -13.84
N ALA A 248 6.91 -7.16 -14.24
CA ALA A 248 6.84 -5.97 -15.08
C ALA A 248 7.47 -4.74 -14.41
N ILE A 249 7.16 -4.50 -13.13
CA ILE A 249 7.76 -3.41 -12.34
C ILE A 249 9.28 -3.60 -12.26
N ASN A 250 9.74 -4.81 -11.92
CA ASN A 250 11.15 -5.14 -11.82
C ASN A 250 11.89 -4.89 -13.14
N GLN A 251 11.32 -5.29 -14.27
CA GLN A 251 11.92 -5.11 -15.60
C GLN A 251 12.03 -3.63 -15.99
N VAL A 252 11.05 -2.80 -15.62
CA VAL A 252 11.13 -1.34 -15.84
C VAL A 252 12.23 -0.72 -14.99
N LEU A 253 12.36 -1.13 -13.72
CA LEU A 253 13.38 -0.62 -12.80
C LEU A 253 14.80 -1.07 -13.15
N MET A 254 14.99 -2.30 -13.66
CA MET A 254 16.34 -2.75 -14.06
C MET A 254 16.88 -2.06 -15.31
N ARG A 255 16.03 -1.34 -16.05
CA ARG A 255 16.40 -0.65 -17.30
C ARG A 255 16.75 0.82 -17.14
N ASN A 256 16.42 1.43 -16.00
CA ASN A 256 16.55 2.87 -15.75
C ASN A 256 17.33 3.10 -14.45
#